data_AF-A0A5C7HR55-F1
#
_entry.id   AF-A0A5C7HR55-F1
#
_cell.length_a   1.000
_cell.length_b   1.000
_cell.length_c   1.000
_cell.angle_alpha   90.00
_cell.angle_beta   90.00
_cell.angle_gamma   90.00
#
_symmetry.space_group_name_H-M   'P 1'
#
loop_
_entity.id
_entity.type
_entity.pdbx_description
1 polymer ?
#
loop_
_entity_poly.entity_id
_entity_poly.type
_entity_poly.pdbx_seq_one_letter_code
_entity_poly.pdbx_strand_id
1 'polypeptide(L)'
;MAGVEDLVVEVVGVVVGVMFQQLYLSIKEARDQTKKFCPALAKLQDTITLIAPKIEELDRMNQQHHDNFSEDEIRVFIKLLEKGKELVITCLKIPRWNKIKKRKYAKRLAELDSSLCRLLNVEFQAEQSVHIKKMFSDMEKINKKLDCMNLHTS
;
A
#
# COMPACT_ATOMS: atom_id res chain seq x y z
N MET A 1 6.78 -20.29 18.77
CA MET A 1 7.05 -21.01 17.51
C MET A 1 7.48 -19.99 16.46
N ALA A 2 8.67 -19.40 16.63
CA ALA A 2 9.08 -18.18 15.93
C ALA A 2 9.63 -18.37 14.50
N GLY A 3 9.64 -19.60 13.95
CA GLY A 3 10.35 -19.90 12.69
C GLY A 3 9.49 -20.01 11.44
N VAL A 4 8.17 -20.17 11.57
CA VAL A 4 7.26 -20.37 10.42
C VAL A 4 6.51 -19.10 10.03
N GLU A 5 6.08 -18.32 11.02
CA GLU A 5 5.38 -17.04 10.79
C GLU A 5 6.32 -16.01 10.17
N ASP A 6 7.56 -15.94 10.65
CA ASP A 6 8.60 -15.03 10.15
C ASP A 6 8.94 -15.30 8.67
N LEU A 7 9.09 -16.59 8.31
CA LEU A 7 9.33 -17.02 6.92
C LEU A 7 8.14 -16.70 5.99
N VAL A 8 6.91 -16.85 6.48
CA VAL A 8 5.70 -16.53 5.70
C VAL A 8 5.60 -15.02 5.46
N VAL A 9 5.90 -14.20 6.47
CA VAL A 9 5.94 -12.74 6.36
C VAL A 9 7.01 -12.29 5.36
N GLU A 10 8.21 -12.85 5.43
CA GLU A 10 9.30 -12.55 4.49
C GLU A 10 8.93 -12.89 3.03
N VAL A 11 8.36 -14.07 2.80
CA VAL A 11 7.92 -14.49 1.46
C VAL A 11 6.81 -13.58 0.92
N VAL A 12 5.86 -13.18 1.76
CA VAL A 12 4.80 -12.24 1.39
C VAL A 12 5.38 -10.88 1.00
N GLY A 13 6.28 -10.33 1.81
CA GLY A 13 6.94 -9.04 1.54
C GLY A 13 7.67 -9.04 0.19
N VAL A 14 8.41 -10.12 -0.10
CA VAL A 14 9.09 -10.32 -1.39
C VAL A 14 8.09 -10.34 -2.55
N VAL A 15 7.01 -11.13 -2.45
CA VAL A 15 6.00 -11.25 -3.52
C VAL A 15 5.35 -9.90 -3.81
N VAL A 16 4.98 -9.16 -2.76
CA VAL A 16 4.38 -7.82 -2.88
C VAL A 16 5.36 -6.85 -3.54
N GLY A 17 6.63 -6.82 -3.10
CA GLY A 17 7.67 -5.97 -3.67
C GLY A 17 7.89 -6.23 -5.17
N VAL A 18 7.95 -7.50 -5.57
CA VAL A 18 8.09 -7.89 -6.98
C VAL A 18 6.89 -7.43 -7.81
N MET A 19 5.66 -7.67 -7.35
CA MET A 19 4.45 -7.27 -8.08
C MET A 19 4.34 -5.76 -8.23
N PHE A 20 4.72 -5.03 -7.18
CA PHE A 20 4.75 -3.58 -7.18
C PHE A 20 5.75 -3.02 -8.20
N GLN A 21 6.98 -3.56 -8.22
CA GLN A 21 7.99 -3.18 -9.20
C GLN A 21 7.54 -3.46 -10.64
N GLN A 22 6.92 -4.62 -10.88
CA GLN A 22 6.40 -4.97 -12.20
C GLN A 22 5.30 -4.01 -12.67
N LEU A 23 4.39 -3.61 -11.77
CA LEU A 23 3.37 -2.61 -12.08
C LEU A 23 4.01 -1.26 -12.42
N TYR A 24 4.96 -0.79 -11.60
CA TYR A 24 5.68 0.46 -11.86
C TYR A 24 6.35 0.49 -13.24
N LEU A 25 7.09 -0.57 -13.58
CA LEU A 25 7.76 -0.69 -14.87
C LEU A 25 6.76 -0.71 -16.04
N SER A 26 5.64 -1.43 -15.88
CA SER A 26 4.58 -1.47 -16.89
C SER A 26 3.96 -0.09 -17.12
N ILE A 27 3.76 0.70 -16.06
CA ILE A 27 3.24 2.07 -16.17
C ILE A 27 4.23 2.97 -16.91
N LYS A 28 5.52 2.89 -16.54
CA LYS A 28 6.59 3.66 -17.18
C LYS A 28 6.64 3.36 -18.69
N GLU A 29 6.71 2.08 -19.06
CA GLU A 29 6.69 1.65 -20.46
C GLU A 29 5.43 2.16 -21.18
N ALA A 30 4.27 2.08 -20.54
CA ALA A 30 3.03 2.56 -21.14
C ALA A 30 3.03 4.08 -21.38
N ARG A 31 3.63 4.87 -20.50
CA ARG A 31 3.75 6.32 -20.71
C ARG A 31 4.66 6.66 -21.89
N ASP A 32 5.73 5.89 -22.08
CA ASP A 32 6.68 6.07 -23.17
C ASP A 32 6.06 5.71 -24.52
N GLN A 33 5.25 4.64 -24.56
CA GLN A 33 4.68 4.12 -25.80
C GLN A 33 3.36 4.79 -26.22
N THR A 34 2.60 5.40 -25.31
CA THR A 34 1.28 5.94 -25.66
C THR A 34 0.88 7.23 -24.97
N LYS A 35 0.52 8.23 -25.79
CA LYS A 35 -0.18 9.45 -25.33
C LYS A 35 -1.68 9.25 -25.07
N LYS A 36 -2.28 8.14 -25.51
CA LYS A 36 -3.74 7.86 -25.42
C LYS A 36 -4.26 7.96 -23.98
N PHE A 37 -3.47 7.49 -23.02
CA PHE A 37 -3.84 7.39 -21.60
C PHE A 37 -2.92 8.22 -20.71
N CYS A 38 -2.15 9.17 -21.28
CA CYS A 38 -1.07 9.88 -20.59
C CYS A 38 -1.50 10.50 -19.24
N PRO A 39 -2.65 11.20 -19.14
CA PRO A 39 -3.06 11.77 -17.84
C PRO A 39 -3.33 10.71 -16.77
N ALA A 40 -4.03 9.63 -17.14
CA ALA A 40 -4.38 8.56 -16.20
C ALA A 40 -3.15 7.74 -15.79
N LEU A 41 -2.23 7.47 -16.72
CA LEU A 41 -0.99 6.76 -16.44
C LEU A 41 0.00 7.61 -15.62
N ALA A 42 0.05 8.93 -15.84
CA ALA A 42 0.86 9.82 -15.01
C ALA A 42 0.37 9.83 -13.57
N LYS A 43 -0.94 10.02 -13.37
CA LYS A 43 -1.54 9.99 -12.03
C LYS A 43 -1.27 8.66 -11.31
N LEU A 44 -1.47 7.53 -12.01
CA LEU A 44 -1.20 6.22 -11.46
C LEU A 44 0.29 6.03 -11.11
N GLN A 45 1.21 6.58 -11.91
CA GLN A 45 2.63 6.55 -11.60
C GLN A 45 2.95 7.38 -10.34
N ASP A 46 2.35 8.56 -10.20
CA ASP A 46 2.53 9.42 -9.02
C ASP A 46 2.05 8.68 -7.77
N THR A 47 0.87 8.04 -7.83
CA THR A 47 0.33 7.21 -6.75
C THR A 47 1.26 6.05 -6.40
N ILE A 48 1.73 5.28 -7.37
CA ILE A 48 2.68 4.18 -7.13
C ILE A 48 4.00 4.71 -6.55
N THR A 49 4.52 5.83 -7.04
CA THR A 49 5.77 6.41 -6.51
C THR A 49 5.60 6.86 -5.05
N LEU A 50 4.41 7.37 -4.69
CA LEU A 50 4.08 7.74 -3.31
C LEU A 50 3.90 6.53 -2.39
N ILE A 51 3.43 5.39 -2.91
CA ILE A 51 3.25 4.15 -2.14
C ILE A 51 4.59 3.47 -1.85
N ALA A 52 5.55 3.54 -2.79
CA ALA A 52 6.82 2.81 -2.71
C ALA A 52 7.54 2.96 -1.34
N PRO A 53 7.82 4.18 -0.84
CA PRO A 53 8.50 4.34 0.45
C PRO A 53 7.63 3.90 1.65
N LYS A 54 6.30 3.87 1.50
CA LYS A 54 5.39 3.45 2.56
C LYS A 54 5.36 1.94 2.74
N ILE A 55 5.52 1.17 1.66
CA ILE A 55 5.62 -0.30 1.76
C ILE A 55 6.88 -0.69 2.55
N GLU A 56 8.00 0.00 2.32
CA GLU A 56 9.23 -0.22 3.09
C GLU A 56 9.11 0.17 4.57
N GLU A 57 8.32 1.22 4.86
CA GLU A 57 8.02 1.64 6.23
C GLU A 57 7.07 0.66 6.93
N LEU A 58 6.06 0.14 6.23
CA LEU A 58 5.15 -0.90 6.71
C LEU A 58 5.89 -2.20 7.05
N ASP A 59 6.77 -2.66 6.16
CA ASP A 59 7.55 -3.88 6.39
C ASP A 59 8.43 -3.73 7.64
N ARG A 60 9.07 -2.56 7.81
CA ARG A 60 9.85 -2.23 9.00
C ARG A 60 9.01 -2.14 10.28
N MET A 61 7.81 -1.58 10.21
CA MET A 61 6.90 -1.43 11.37
C MET A 61 6.27 -2.78 11.76
N ASN A 62 5.93 -3.62 10.79
CA ASN A 62 5.41 -4.98 11.00
C ASN A 62 6.45 -5.89 11.67
N GLN A 63 7.74 -5.74 11.35
CA GLN A 63 8.81 -6.48 12.06
C GLN A 63 8.93 -6.08 13.54
N GLN A 64 8.45 -4.89 13.93
CA GLN A 64 8.51 -4.39 15.31
C GLN A 64 7.20 -4.58 16.09
N HIS A 65 6.07 -4.72 15.40
CA HIS A 65 4.74 -4.80 15.98
C HIS A 65 4.00 -6.02 15.42
N HIS A 66 3.67 -6.96 16.29
CA HIS A 66 2.94 -8.22 16.02
C HIS A 66 1.49 -8.03 15.49
N ASP A 67 1.14 -6.84 14.99
CA ASP A 67 -0.14 -6.55 14.35
C ASP A 67 0.02 -6.75 12.83
N ASN A 68 0.12 -8.01 12.41
CA ASN A 68 0.26 -8.38 11.00
C ASN A 68 -1.00 -8.01 10.19
N PHE A 69 -0.81 -7.61 8.92
CA PHE A 69 -1.86 -7.69 7.92
C PHE A 69 -2.40 -9.12 7.85
N SER A 70 -3.72 -9.28 7.78
CA SER A 70 -4.34 -10.58 7.55
C SER A 70 -3.90 -11.14 6.19
N GLU A 71 -3.77 -12.48 6.09
CA GLU A 71 -3.51 -13.15 4.81
C GLU A 71 -4.53 -12.75 3.72
N ASP A 72 -5.77 -12.42 4.11
CA ASP A 72 -6.79 -11.96 3.19
C ASP A 72 -6.51 -10.55 2.66
N GLU A 73 -6.00 -9.65 3.51
CA GLU A 73 -5.63 -8.28 3.13
C GLU A 73 -4.46 -8.29 2.16
N ILE A 74 -3.42 -9.07 2.49
CA ILE A 74 -2.27 -9.32 1.62
C ILE A 74 -2.72 -9.87 0.26
N ARG A 75 -3.60 -10.87 0.26
CA ARG A 75 -4.11 -11.50 -0.97
C ARG A 75 -4.93 -10.53 -1.82
N VAL A 76 -5.75 -9.68 -1.18
CA VAL A 76 -6.49 -8.61 -1.87
C VAL A 76 -5.51 -7.61 -2.47
N PHE A 77 -4.44 -7.26 -1.78
CA PHE A 77 -3.43 -6.34 -2.27
C PHE A 77 -2.65 -6.91 -3.47
N ILE A 78 -2.18 -8.14 -3.40
CA ILE A 78 -1.50 -8.83 -4.52
C ILE A 78 -2.40 -8.85 -5.76
N LYS A 79 -3.68 -9.23 -5.61
CA LYS A 79 -4.65 -9.22 -6.71
C LYS A 79 -4.86 -7.82 -7.30
N LEU A 80 -4.82 -6.79 -6.48
CA LEU A 80 -4.94 -5.40 -6.94
C LEU A 80 -3.75 -5.00 -7.81
N LEU A 81 -2.52 -5.35 -7.40
CA LEU A 81 -1.29 -5.08 -8.15
C LEU A 81 -1.27 -5.82 -9.49
N GLU A 82 -1.61 -7.11 -9.48
CA GLU A 82 -1.71 -7.94 -10.68
C GLU A 82 -2.73 -7.39 -11.68
N LYS A 83 -3.95 -7.09 -11.21
CA LYS A 83 -4.99 -6.46 -12.04
C LYS A 83 -4.55 -5.10 -12.59
N GLY A 84 -3.79 -4.34 -11.81
CA GLY A 84 -3.21 -3.07 -12.26
C GLY A 84 -2.27 -3.26 -13.45
N LYS A 85 -1.38 -4.25 -13.36
CA LYS A 85 -0.41 -4.58 -14.42
C LYS A 85 -1.11 -4.99 -15.70
N GLU A 86 -2.06 -5.91 -15.61
CA GLU A 86 -2.86 -6.36 -16.76
C GLU A 86 -3.62 -5.21 -17.43
N LEU A 87 -4.18 -4.31 -16.63
CA LEU A 87 -4.93 -3.17 -17.12
C LEU A 87 -4.03 -2.21 -17.92
N VAL A 88 -2.83 -1.94 -17.42
CA VAL A 88 -1.84 -1.09 -18.10
C VAL A 88 -1.39 -1.71 -19.43
N ILE A 89 -1.06 -3.01 -19.43
CA ILE A 89 -0.73 -3.75 -20.66
C ILE A 89 -1.89 -3.72 -21.66
N THR A 90 -3.12 -3.86 -21.19
CA THR A 90 -4.29 -3.82 -22.08
C THR A 90 -4.48 -2.44 -22.70
N CYS A 91 -4.18 -1.36 -21.98
CA CYS A 91 -4.23 0.01 -22.52
C CYS A 91 -3.30 0.22 -23.72
N LEU A 92 -2.13 -0.42 -23.72
CA LEU A 92 -1.19 -0.38 -24.86
C LEU A 92 -1.82 -0.93 -26.14
N LYS A 93 -2.51 -2.07 -26.02
CA LYS A 93 -3.11 -2.83 -27.12
C LYS A 93 -4.34 -2.17 -27.75
N ILE A 94 -4.93 -1.15 -27.11
CA ILE A 94 -6.14 -0.47 -27.62
C ILE A 94 -5.80 0.44 -28.81
N PRO A 95 -6.40 0.25 -30.00
CA PRO A 95 -6.15 1.13 -31.15
C PRO A 95 -6.58 2.58 -30.89
N ARG A 96 -5.86 3.55 -31.47
CA ARG A 96 -6.14 5.00 -31.29
C ARG A 96 -7.57 5.40 -31.68
N TRP A 97 -8.15 4.75 -32.68
CA TRP A 97 -9.49 5.02 -33.19
C TRP A 97 -10.61 4.46 -32.30
N ASN A 98 -10.31 3.54 -31.36
CA ASN A 98 -11.33 2.91 -30.53
C ASN A 98 -11.68 3.77 -29.30
N LYS A 99 -12.46 4.83 -29.52
CA LYS A 99 -12.85 5.80 -28.48
C LYS A 99 -13.67 5.17 -27.33
N ILE A 100 -14.51 4.17 -27.63
CA ILE A 100 -15.33 3.46 -26.63
C ILE A 100 -14.43 2.70 -25.65
N LYS A 101 -13.52 1.86 -26.16
CA LYS A 101 -12.56 1.15 -25.30
C LYS A 101 -11.67 2.15 -24.57
N LYS A 102 -11.22 3.22 -25.22
CA LYS A 102 -10.42 4.26 -24.56
C LYS A 102 -11.13 4.82 -23.32
N ARG A 103 -12.39 5.23 -23.42
CA ARG A 103 -13.16 5.76 -22.28
C ARG A 103 -13.33 4.72 -21.17
N LYS A 104 -13.67 3.48 -21.55
CA LYS A 104 -13.83 2.37 -20.59
C LYS A 104 -12.56 2.11 -19.78
N TYR A 105 -11.41 2.04 -20.46
CA TYR A 105 -10.14 1.72 -19.81
C TYR A 105 -9.54 2.91 -19.05
N ALA A 106 -9.78 4.15 -19.49
CA ALA A 106 -9.44 5.33 -18.69
C ALA A 106 -10.20 5.35 -17.36
N LYS A 107 -11.49 5.00 -17.37
CA LYS A 107 -12.28 4.86 -16.13
C LYS A 107 -11.70 3.79 -15.21
N ARG A 108 -11.34 2.62 -15.76
CA ARG A 108 -10.72 1.53 -14.99
C ARG A 108 -9.38 1.93 -14.37
N LEU A 109 -8.55 2.71 -15.09
CA LEU A 109 -7.29 3.22 -14.53
C LEU A 109 -7.54 4.17 -13.36
N ALA A 110 -8.57 5.02 -13.45
CA ALA A 110 -8.97 5.88 -12.35
C ALA A 110 -9.54 5.11 -11.15
N GLU A 111 -10.29 4.02 -11.38
CA GLU A 111 -10.78 3.13 -10.32
C GLU A 111 -9.63 2.41 -9.60
N LEU A 112 -8.61 1.96 -10.35
CA LEU A 112 -7.38 1.39 -9.80
C LEU A 112 -6.64 2.41 -8.92
N ASP A 113 -6.39 3.60 -9.46
CA ASP A 113 -5.75 4.71 -8.75
C ASP A 113 -6.50 5.05 -7.45
N SER A 114 -7.84 5.14 -7.51
CA SER A 114 -8.66 5.36 -6.32
C SER A 114 -8.59 4.22 -5.31
N SER A 115 -8.48 2.96 -5.76
CA SER A 115 -8.36 1.80 -4.87
C SER A 115 -7.01 1.80 -4.16
N LEU A 116 -5.93 2.13 -4.87
CA LEU A 116 -4.59 2.30 -4.32
C LEU A 116 -4.52 3.47 -3.33
N CYS A 117 -5.12 4.61 -3.65
CA CYS A 117 -5.23 5.74 -2.73
C CYS A 117 -6.08 5.44 -1.50
N ARG A 118 -7.12 4.62 -1.62
CA ARG A 118 -7.92 4.19 -0.46
C ARG A 118 -7.11 3.29 0.46
N LEU A 119 -6.34 2.36 -0.10
CA LEU A 119 -5.41 1.52 0.64
C LEU A 119 -4.43 2.40 1.43
N LEU A 120 -3.83 3.40 0.77
CA LEU A 120 -3.00 4.42 1.40
C LEU A 120 -3.67 5.24 2.51
N ASN A 121 -4.97 5.54 2.40
CA ASN A 121 -5.63 6.47 3.34
C ASN A 121 -6.32 5.74 4.49
N VAL A 122 -6.83 4.55 4.26
CA VAL A 122 -7.53 3.74 5.28
C VAL A 122 -6.51 3.00 6.15
N GLU A 123 -5.49 2.39 5.58
CA GLU A 123 -4.55 1.56 6.34
C GLU A 123 -3.42 2.42 6.96
N PHE A 124 -2.83 3.36 6.21
CA PHE A 124 -1.72 4.18 6.72
C PHE A 124 -2.13 5.25 7.76
N GLN A 125 -3.41 5.69 7.78
CA GLN A 125 -3.91 6.53 8.87
C GLN A 125 -4.41 5.71 10.07
N ALA A 126 -4.91 4.50 9.84
CA ALA A 126 -5.30 3.60 10.92
C ALA A 126 -4.06 3.18 11.75
N GLU A 127 -2.95 2.84 11.11
CA GLU A 127 -1.69 2.50 11.80
C GLU A 127 -1.13 3.66 12.61
N GLN A 128 -1.03 4.87 12.03
CA GLN A 128 -0.63 6.06 12.78
C GLN A 128 -1.54 6.29 13.99
N SER A 129 -2.85 6.03 13.85
CA SER A 129 -3.80 6.12 14.96
C SER A 129 -3.56 5.04 16.04
N VAL A 130 -3.09 3.84 15.66
CA VAL A 130 -2.72 2.78 16.62
C VAL A 130 -1.46 3.17 17.40
N HIS A 131 -0.42 3.68 16.73
CA HIS A 131 0.79 4.15 17.41
C HIS A 131 0.51 5.32 18.36
N ILE A 132 -0.32 6.28 17.93
CA ILE A 132 -0.77 7.40 18.76
C ILE A 132 -1.57 6.89 19.97
N LYS A 133 -2.52 5.95 19.79
CA LYS A 133 -3.27 5.33 20.89
C LYS A 133 -2.37 4.59 21.87
N LYS A 134 -1.36 3.87 21.37
CA LYS A 134 -0.40 3.14 22.21
C LYS A 134 0.45 4.11 23.04
N MET A 135 0.96 5.20 22.44
CA MET A 135 1.64 6.27 23.18
C MET A 135 0.76 6.87 24.29
N PHE A 136 -0.51 7.16 24.00
CA PHE A 136 -1.44 7.68 25.01
C PHE A 136 -1.68 6.68 26.16
N SER A 137 -1.84 5.39 25.84
CA SER A 137 -1.99 4.35 26.86
C SER A 137 -0.74 4.18 27.73
N ASP A 138 0.45 4.25 27.12
CA ASP A 138 1.71 4.16 27.84
C ASP A 138 1.96 5.40 28.73
N MET A 139 1.61 6.60 28.24
CA MET A 139 1.63 7.82 29.05
C MET A 139 0.70 7.75 30.26
N GLU A 140 -0.51 7.18 30.13
CA GLU A 140 -1.44 7.03 31.24
C GLU A 140 -0.89 6.10 32.33
N LYS A 141 -0.20 5.01 31.95
CA LYS A 141 0.46 4.10 32.90
C LYS A 141 1.65 4.76 33.60
N ILE A 142 2.45 5.55 32.87
CA ILE A 142 3.56 6.30 33.44
C ILE A 142 3.04 7.30 34.47
N ASN A 143 1.96 8.02 34.17
CA ASN A 143 1.37 8.99 35.09
C ASN A 143 0.87 8.33 36.39
N LYS A 144 0.14 7.21 36.29
CA LYS A 144 -0.28 6.42 37.47
C LYS A 144 0.90 5.97 38.32
N LYS A 145 2.01 5.55 37.69
CA LYS A 145 3.23 5.14 38.40
C LYS A 145 3.89 6.32 39.11
N LEU A 146 3.91 7.50 38.50
CA LEU A 146 4.42 8.74 39.09
C LEU A 146 3.62 9.15 40.33
N ASP A 147 2.29 9.04 40.27
CA ASP A 147 1.41 9.31 41.40
C ASP A 147 1.67 8.35 42.58
N CYS A 148 1.89 7.05 42.29
CA CYS A 148 2.26 6.08 43.32
C CYS A 148 3.63 6.32 43.96
N MET A 149 4.58 6.93 43.24
CA MET A 149 5.91 7.26 43.77
C MET A 149 5.88 8.52 44.64
N ASN A 150 5.07 9.52 44.28
CA ASN A 150 4.91 10.75 45.07
C ASN A 150 4.18 10.54 46.40
N LEU A 151 3.41 9.46 46.54
CA LEU A 151 2.74 9.08 47.80
C LEU A 151 3.65 8.37 48.82
N HIS A 152 4.85 7.94 48.42
CA HIS A 152 5.82 7.29 49.31
C HIS A 152 6.90 8.25 49.84
N THR A 153 6.90 9.51 49.39
CA THR A 153 7.88 10.54 49.78
C THR A 153 7.29 11.67 50.63
N SER A 154 6.04 11.55 51.09
CA SER A 154 5.44 12.43 52.12
C SER A 154 5.41 11.77 53.49
#